data_AF-A0A3C1SMB8-F1
#
_entry.id   AF-A0A3C1SMB8-F1
#
_cell.length_a   1.000
_cell.length_b   1.000
_cell.length_c   1.000
_cell.angle_alpha   90.00
_cell.angle_beta   90.00
_cell.angle_gamma   90.00
#
_symmetry.space_group_name_H-M   'P 1'
#
loop_
_entity.id
_entity.type
_entity.pdbx_description
1 polymer ?
#
loop_
_entity_poly.entity_id
_entity_poly.type
_entity_poly.pdbx_seq_one_letter_code
_entity_poly.pdbx_strand_id
1 'polypeptide(L)'
;YLASQKEIELVNLCKKHNVGFIAMKALSGGLITNAAAAYAFLDQYDNVLPIWGIQRESELDEFIAFQTNPPALSGKLAQLINKDQKELSGSFCRGCGYCMPCPQNIEINNCARMSLMLRRAPAASWLSESWQKKMQLIETCIHCNKCSSRCPYSLDTPSLLAENYADYKEVLAGRRSV
;
A
#
# COMPACT_ATOMS: atom_id res chain seq x y z
N TYR A 1 -9.82 -0.07 5.62
CA TYR A 1 -9.71 0.55 6.95
C TYR A 1 -8.44 1.37 7.20
N LEU A 2 -7.47 1.48 6.27
CA LEU A 2 -6.33 2.42 6.41
C LEU A 2 -6.61 3.83 5.85
N ALA A 3 -7.88 4.12 5.57
CA ALA A 3 -8.32 5.42 5.09
C ALA A 3 -8.27 6.44 6.23
N SER A 4 -7.81 7.64 5.92
CA SER A 4 -7.86 8.81 6.79
C SER A 4 -9.29 9.29 7.00
N GLN A 5 -9.49 10.11 8.04
CA GLN A 5 -10.79 10.72 8.31
C GLN A 5 -11.30 11.56 7.12
N LYS A 6 -10.40 12.24 6.40
CA LYS A 6 -10.75 13.03 5.20
C LYS A 6 -11.30 12.16 4.07
N GLU A 7 -10.76 10.96 3.88
CA GLU A 7 -11.25 10.00 2.88
C GLU A 7 -12.64 9.47 3.27
N ILE A 8 -12.89 9.23 4.56
CA ILE A 8 -14.21 8.82 5.07
C ILE A 8 -15.25 9.95 4.90
N GLU A 9 -14.87 11.19 5.18
CA GLU A 9 -15.71 12.36 4.94
C GLU A 9 -16.09 12.51 3.47
N LEU A 10 -15.14 12.26 2.56
CA LEU A 10 -15.39 12.26 1.11
C LEU A 10 -16.37 11.16 0.70
N VAL A 11 -16.23 9.93 1.22
CA VAL A 11 -17.18 8.83 0.98
C VAL A 11 -18.60 9.24 1.39
N ASN A 12 -18.76 9.86 2.55
CA ASN A 12 -20.05 10.32 3.05
C ASN A 12 -20.62 11.47 2.20
N LEU A 13 -19.76 12.37 1.71
CA LEU A 13 -20.18 13.45 0.81
C LEU A 13 -20.68 12.90 -0.53
N CYS A 14 -19.97 11.94 -1.13
CA CYS A 14 -20.41 11.26 -2.34
C CYS A 14 -21.80 10.63 -2.16
N LYS A 15 -22.05 9.96 -1.03
CA LYS A 15 -23.38 9.42 -0.69
C LYS A 15 -24.46 10.49 -0.69
N LYS A 16 -24.22 11.64 -0.03
CA LYS A 16 -25.17 12.76 0.04
C LYS A 16 -25.52 13.33 -1.34
N HIS A 17 -24.61 13.25 -2.30
CA HIS A 17 -24.79 13.76 -3.65
C HIS A 17 -25.17 12.69 -4.68
N ASN A 18 -25.51 11.47 -4.24
CA ASN A 18 -25.82 10.34 -5.12
C ASN A 18 -24.70 10.03 -6.15
N VAL A 19 -23.45 10.08 -5.68
CA VAL A 19 -22.25 9.77 -6.45
C VAL A 19 -21.67 8.46 -5.93
N GLY A 20 -21.48 7.47 -6.82
CA GLY A 20 -20.82 6.22 -6.48
C GLY A 20 -19.33 6.43 -6.16
N PHE A 21 -18.80 5.70 -5.19
CA PHE A 21 -17.40 5.80 -4.78
C PHE A 21 -16.66 4.48 -5.02
N ILE A 22 -15.57 4.51 -5.78
CA ILE A 22 -14.74 3.33 -6.02
C ILE A 22 -13.52 3.36 -5.08
N ALA A 23 -13.47 2.42 -4.13
CA ALA A 23 -12.34 2.27 -3.21
C ALA A 23 -11.24 1.41 -3.85
N MET A 24 -10.31 2.06 -4.56
CA MET A 24 -9.17 1.40 -5.19
C MET A 24 -8.18 0.87 -4.14
N LYS A 25 -7.67 -0.36 -4.35
CA LYS A 25 -6.69 -1.06 -3.48
C LYS A 25 -7.24 -1.31 -2.06
N ALA A 26 -8.37 -2.01 -1.96
CA ALA A 26 -8.99 -2.34 -0.68
C ALA A 26 -8.06 -3.13 0.29
N LEU A 27 -7.12 -3.93 -0.25
CA LEU A 27 -6.08 -4.63 0.50
C LEU A 27 -4.76 -3.86 0.63
N SER A 28 -4.74 -2.58 0.25
CA SER A 28 -3.57 -1.71 0.30
C SER A 28 -2.32 -2.30 -0.38
N GLY A 29 -2.49 -2.96 -1.54
CA GLY A 29 -1.38 -3.60 -2.25
C GLY A 29 -0.79 -4.82 -1.52
N GLY A 30 -1.63 -5.53 -0.77
CA GLY A 30 -1.25 -6.70 0.01
C GLY A 30 -0.73 -6.37 1.41
N LEU A 31 -0.73 -5.09 1.82
CA LEU A 31 -0.42 -4.68 3.20
C LEU A 31 -1.43 -5.25 4.20
N ILE A 32 -2.71 -5.23 3.83
CA ILE A 32 -3.78 -5.89 4.55
C ILE A 32 -3.83 -7.34 4.08
N THR A 33 -3.59 -8.29 4.99
CA THR A 33 -3.51 -9.72 4.68
C THR A 33 -4.76 -10.51 5.09
N ASN A 34 -5.69 -9.88 5.81
CA ASN A 34 -6.96 -10.49 6.18
C ASN A 34 -8.10 -9.92 5.32
N ALA A 35 -8.51 -10.68 4.30
CA ALA A 35 -9.54 -10.26 3.35
C ALA A 35 -10.89 -10.03 4.04
N ALA A 36 -11.27 -10.90 5.00
CA ALA A 36 -12.51 -10.76 5.75
C ALA A 36 -12.58 -9.46 6.56
N ALA A 37 -11.48 -9.03 7.18
CA ALA A 37 -11.42 -7.74 7.88
C ALA A 37 -11.59 -6.55 6.93
N ALA A 38 -10.95 -6.60 5.75
CA ALA A 38 -11.10 -5.55 4.74
C ALA A 38 -12.53 -5.48 4.23
N TYR A 39 -13.12 -6.64 3.92
CA TYR A 39 -14.50 -6.76 3.45
C TYR A 39 -15.48 -6.24 4.50
N ALA A 40 -15.44 -6.79 5.72
CA ALA A 40 -16.34 -6.42 6.82
C ALA A 40 -16.31 -4.92 7.14
N PHE A 41 -15.17 -4.25 6.97
CA PHE A 41 -15.06 -2.79 7.13
C PHE A 41 -15.70 -2.03 5.96
N LEU A 42 -15.45 -2.45 4.72
CA LEU A 42 -15.96 -1.76 3.53
C LEU A 42 -17.47 -1.95 3.36
N ASP A 43 -18.00 -3.10 3.77
CA ASP A 43 -19.43 -3.46 3.73
C ASP A 43 -20.30 -2.55 4.63
N GLN A 44 -19.68 -1.79 5.54
CA GLN A 44 -20.37 -0.76 6.33
C GLN A 44 -20.81 0.46 5.50
N TYR A 45 -20.34 0.57 4.25
CA TYR A 45 -20.57 1.70 3.35
C TYR A 45 -21.26 1.25 2.06
N ASP A 46 -22.59 1.33 2.04
CA ASP A 46 -23.45 0.93 0.90
C ASP A 46 -23.15 1.65 -0.44
N ASN A 47 -22.49 2.81 -0.40
CA ASN A 47 -22.13 3.61 -1.57
C ASN A 47 -20.69 3.39 -2.07
N VAL A 48 -19.96 2.44 -1.47
CA VAL A 48 -18.56 2.15 -1.79
C VAL A 48 -18.44 0.82 -2.52
N LEU A 49 -17.85 0.85 -3.72
CA LEU A 49 -17.46 -0.33 -4.47
C LEU A 49 -15.95 -0.55 -4.34
N PRO A 50 -15.48 -1.56 -3.58
CA PRO A 50 -14.06 -1.85 -3.47
C PRO A 50 -13.50 -2.57 -4.70
N ILE A 51 -12.24 -2.26 -5.03
CA ILE A 51 -11.47 -3.05 -6.01
C ILE A 51 -10.51 -3.97 -5.24
N TRP A 52 -10.73 -5.27 -5.37
CA TRP A 52 -9.92 -6.34 -4.80
C TRP A 52 -8.74 -6.69 -5.70
N GLY A 53 -7.58 -6.94 -5.08
CA GLY A 53 -6.41 -7.49 -5.78
C GLY A 53 -6.35 -9.00 -5.53
N ILE A 54 -6.19 -9.77 -6.59
CA ILE A 54 -6.18 -11.24 -6.56
C ILE A 54 -4.90 -11.71 -7.28
N GLN A 55 -4.16 -12.60 -6.64
CA GLN A 55 -2.96 -13.25 -7.19
C GLN A 55 -3.13 -14.77 -7.35
N ARG A 56 -3.97 -15.40 -6.52
CA ARG A 56 -4.23 -16.85 -6.54
C ARG A 56 -5.73 -17.12 -6.72
N GLU A 57 -6.06 -18.23 -7.36
CA GLU A 57 -7.44 -18.67 -7.57
C GLU A 57 -8.21 -18.82 -6.25
N SER A 58 -7.56 -19.34 -5.20
CA SER A 58 -8.19 -19.45 -3.87
C SER A 58 -8.57 -18.11 -3.23
N GLU A 59 -7.89 -17.01 -3.58
CA GLU A 59 -8.28 -15.66 -3.13
C GLU A 59 -9.53 -15.18 -3.88
N LEU A 60 -9.69 -15.57 -5.16
CA LEU A 60 -10.91 -15.29 -5.93
C LEU A 60 -12.10 -16.04 -5.33
N ASP A 61 -11.94 -17.32 -5.03
CA ASP A 61 -12.98 -18.14 -4.40
C ASP A 61 -13.43 -17.55 -3.05
N GLU A 62 -12.49 -17.07 -2.24
CA GLU A 62 -12.77 -16.39 -0.97
C GLU A 62 -13.65 -15.13 -1.18
N PHE A 63 -13.28 -14.27 -2.13
CA PHE A 63 -14.07 -13.06 -2.40
C PHE A 63 -15.43 -13.34 -3.03
N ILE A 64 -15.57 -14.40 -3.84
CA ILE A 64 -16.87 -14.84 -4.36
C ILE A 64 -17.75 -15.34 -3.21
N ALA A 65 -17.19 -16.10 -2.26
CA ALA A 65 -17.92 -16.57 -1.09
C ALA A 65 -18.43 -15.41 -0.22
N PHE A 66 -17.66 -14.31 -0.08
CA PHE A 66 -18.11 -13.12 0.64
C PHE A 66 -19.32 -12.43 0.00
N GLN A 67 -19.56 -12.59 -1.31
CA GLN A 67 -20.76 -12.02 -1.95
C GLN A 67 -22.05 -12.71 -1.50
N THR A 68 -21.98 -14.00 -1.16
CA THR A 68 -23.15 -14.78 -0.73
C THR A 68 -23.28 -14.83 0.79
N ASN A 69 -22.15 -14.80 1.51
CA ASN A 69 -22.10 -14.82 2.96
C ASN A 69 -21.04 -13.81 3.46
N PRO A 70 -21.38 -12.51 3.49
CA PRO A 70 -20.42 -11.47 3.83
C PRO A 70 -19.95 -11.61 5.29
N PRO A 71 -18.64 -11.47 5.55
CA PRO A 71 -18.11 -11.51 6.91
C PRO A 71 -18.63 -10.32 7.70
N ALA A 72 -19.30 -10.58 8.82
CA ALA A 72 -19.72 -9.53 9.73
C ALA A 72 -18.53 -8.96 10.51
N LEU A 73 -18.56 -7.65 10.80
CA LEU A 73 -17.56 -6.99 11.63
C LEU A 73 -17.66 -7.45 13.10
N SER A 74 -17.10 -8.61 13.39
CA SER A 74 -17.01 -9.15 14.75
C SER A 74 -16.00 -8.39 15.62
N GLY A 75 -16.10 -8.53 16.94
CA GLY A 75 -15.12 -7.96 17.88
C GLY A 75 -13.68 -8.39 17.57
N LYS A 76 -13.47 -9.62 17.09
CA LYS A 76 -12.14 -10.12 16.68
C LYS A 76 -11.61 -9.38 15.45
N LEU A 77 -12.46 -9.17 14.42
CA LEU A 77 -12.06 -8.41 13.23
C LEU A 77 -11.83 -6.93 13.57
N ALA A 78 -12.65 -6.33 14.43
CA ALA A 78 -12.45 -4.96 14.90
C ALA A 78 -11.12 -4.79 15.66
N GLN A 79 -10.75 -5.75 16.51
CA GLN A 79 -9.44 -5.75 17.18
C GLN A 79 -8.28 -5.88 16.18
N LEU A 80 -8.41 -6.75 15.18
CA LEU A 80 -7.41 -6.89 14.12
C LEU A 80 -7.26 -5.59 13.32
N ILE A 81 -8.36 -4.97 12.91
CA ILE A 81 -8.35 -3.68 12.19
C ILE A 81 -7.64 -2.60 13.01
N ASN A 82 -7.94 -2.51 14.30
CA ASN A 82 -7.29 -1.54 15.19
C ASN A 82 -5.78 -1.79 15.32
N LYS A 83 -5.36 -3.07 15.38
CA LYS A 83 -3.95 -3.45 15.39
C LYS A 83 -3.28 -3.03 14.08
N ASP A 84 -3.86 -3.40 12.95
CA ASP A 84 -3.33 -3.06 11.63
C ASP A 84 -3.27 -1.55 11.42
N GLN A 85 -4.26 -0.79 11.86
CA GLN A 85 -4.22 0.67 11.78
C GLN A 85 -3.06 1.24 12.61
N LYS A 86 -2.74 0.69 13.78
CA LYS A 86 -1.59 1.15 14.57
C LYS A 86 -0.26 0.81 13.91
N GLU A 87 -0.18 -0.37 13.29
CA GLU A 87 1.07 -0.88 12.70
C GLU A 87 1.31 -0.35 11.28
N LEU A 88 0.24 -0.09 10.50
CA LEU A 88 0.30 0.17 9.06
C LEU A 88 -0.07 1.59 8.67
N SER A 89 -0.64 2.41 9.56
CA SER A 89 -0.93 3.84 9.26
C SER A 89 0.31 4.74 9.19
N GLY A 90 1.51 4.15 9.19
CA GLY A 90 2.78 4.85 9.06
C GLY A 90 3.16 5.23 7.62
N SER A 91 4.41 5.64 7.45
CA SER A 91 4.97 6.12 6.19
C SER A 91 5.23 4.99 5.19
N PHE A 92 4.20 4.50 4.50
CA PHE A 92 4.38 3.54 3.40
C PHE A 92 4.01 4.13 2.03
N CYS A 93 4.83 3.82 1.02
CA CYS A 93 4.56 4.24 -0.35
C CYS A 93 3.46 3.36 -0.98
N ARG A 94 2.41 4.00 -1.50
CA ARG A 94 1.25 3.35 -2.14
C ARG A 94 1.44 3.08 -3.64
N GLY A 95 2.61 3.43 -4.18
CA GLY A 95 3.00 3.18 -5.57
C GLY A 95 2.17 3.91 -6.61
N CYS A 96 1.63 5.11 -6.32
CA CYS A 96 0.79 5.88 -7.27
C CYS A 96 1.57 6.56 -8.40
N GLY A 97 2.86 6.84 -8.21
CA GLY A 97 3.70 7.48 -9.22
C GLY A 97 3.68 9.01 -9.26
N TYR A 98 2.82 9.69 -8.50
CA TYR A 98 2.72 11.17 -8.51
C TYR A 98 4.01 11.90 -8.10
N CYS A 99 4.91 11.24 -7.38
CA CYS A 99 6.22 11.75 -7.03
C CYS A 99 7.16 11.96 -8.23
N MET A 100 6.88 11.34 -9.38
CA MET A 100 7.72 11.37 -10.57
C MET A 100 7.40 12.56 -11.50
N PRO A 101 8.32 12.95 -12.41
CA PRO A 101 9.70 12.48 -12.55
C PRO A 101 10.63 13.03 -11.46
N CYS A 102 11.67 12.25 -11.11
CA CYS A 102 12.79 12.69 -10.29
C CYS A 102 13.89 13.28 -11.18
N PRO A 103 14.48 14.45 -10.86
CA PRO A 103 15.58 15.00 -11.65
C PRO A 103 16.84 14.12 -11.68
N GLN A 104 16.95 13.17 -10.75
CA GLN A 104 18.05 12.19 -10.66
C GLN A 104 17.67 10.84 -11.28
N ASN A 105 16.55 10.76 -12.01
CA ASN A 105 16.04 9.54 -12.65
C ASN A 105 15.77 8.36 -11.69
N ILE A 106 15.61 8.63 -10.39
CA ILE A 106 15.19 7.61 -9.41
C ILE A 106 13.74 7.19 -9.72
N GLU A 107 13.50 5.89 -9.82
CA GLU A 107 12.16 5.30 -9.97
C GLU A 107 11.44 5.25 -8.62
N ILE A 108 11.08 6.44 -8.11
CA ILE A 108 10.67 6.67 -6.71
C ILE A 108 9.54 5.75 -6.25
N ASN A 109 8.49 5.59 -7.07
CA ASN A 109 7.30 4.83 -6.70
C ASN A 109 7.60 3.36 -6.37
N ASN A 110 8.60 2.76 -7.02
CA ASN A 110 9.04 1.40 -6.74
C ASN A 110 10.13 1.37 -5.66
N CYS A 111 11.10 2.28 -5.72
CA CYS A 111 12.17 2.37 -4.72
C CYS A 111 11.63 2.61 -3.29
N ALA A 112 10.66 3.52 -3.14
CA ALA A 112 10.08 3.89 -1.84
C ALA A 112 9.15 2.83 -1.24
N ARG A 113 8.83 1.76 -2.00
CA ARG A 113 8.05 0.61 -1.51
C ARG A 113 8.83 -0.70 -1.56
N MET A 114 10.15 -0.64 -1.73
CA MET A 114 10.97 -1.82 -1.98
C MET A 114 10.87 -2.86 -0.86
N SER A 115 10.81 -2.42 0.41
CA SER A 115 10.63 -3.31 1.55
C SER A 115 9.35 -4.17 1.45
N LEU A 116 8.28 -3.61 0.88
CA LEU A 116 7.04 -4.33 0.63
C LEU A 116 7.19 -5.30 -0.55
N MET A 117 7.87 -4.88 -1.62
CA MET A 117 8.11 -5.73 -2.78
C MET A 117 8.94 -6.96 -2.43
N LEU A 118 9.94 -6.80 -1.57
CA LEU A 118 10.77 -7.91 -1.10
C LEU A 118 9.98 -8.92 -0.27
N ARG A 119 9.08 -8.46 0.60
CA ARG A 119 8.42 -9.32 1.60
C ARG A 119 7.05 -9.85 1.19
N ARG A 120 6.42 -9.23 0.20
CA ARG A 120 5.01 -9.48 -0.17
C ARG A 120 4.81 -9.77 -1.66
N ALA A 121 5.86 -9.72 -2.46
CA ALA A 121 5.86 -10.13 -3.86
C ALA A 121 7.01 -11.12 -4.11
N PRO A 122 7.06 -11.78 -5.28
CA PRO A 122 8.18 -12.66 -5.63
C PRO A 122 9.53 -11.92 -5.62
N ALA A 123 10.27 -12.04 -4.51
CA ALA A 123 11.44 -11.23 -4.18
C ALA A 123 12.56 -11.32 -5.24
N ALA A 124 12.75 -12.49 -5.86
CA ALA A 124 13.78 -12.72 -6.87
C ALA A 124 13.72 -11.70 -8.01
N SER A 125 12.51 -11.27 -8.41
CA SER A 125 12.34 -10.26 -9.46
C SER A 125 12.89 -8.89 -9.07
N TRP A 126 12.85 -8.56 -7.77
CA TRP A 126 13.28 -7.28 -7.19
C TRP A 126 14.74 -7.28 -6.76
N LEU A 127 15.42 -8.43 -6.75
CA LEU A 127 16.83 -8.58 -6.38
C LEU A 127 17.77 -8.69 -7.60
N SER A 128 17.23 -8.64 -8.82
CA SER A 128 18.01 -8.69 -10.07
C SER A 128 19.03 -7.55 -10.18
N GLU A 129 20.09 -7.73 -10.98
CA GLU A 129 21.10 -6.70 -11.23
C GLU A 129 20.50 -5.37 -11.71
N SER A 130 19.43 -5.44 -12.50
CA SER A 130 18.68 -4.27 -12.96
C SER A 130 18.10 -3.49 -11.78
N TRP A 131 17.46 -4.18 -10.84
CA TRP A 131 16.90 -3.54 -9.65
C TRP A 131 17.96 -3.05 -8.67
N GLN A 132 19.10 -3.75 -8.56
CA GLN A 132 20.23 -3.26 -7.77
C GLN A 132 20.74 -1.92 -8.30
N LYS A 133 20.90 -1.78 -9.62
CA LYS A 133 21.27 -0.50 -10.26
C LYS A 133 20.22 0.59 -10.03
N LYS A 134 18.93 0.26 -10.16
CA LYS A 134 17.84 1.22 -9.90
C LYS A 134 17.80 1.70 -8.44
N MET A 135 17.98 0.78 -7.48
CA MET A 135 18.02 1.12 -6.05
C MET A 135 19.27 1.95 -5.72
N GLN A 136 20.42 1.66 -6.34
CA GLN A 136 21.64 2.43 -6.14
C GLN A 136 21.51 3.90 -6.56
N LEU A 137 20.65 4.24 -7.53
CA LEU A 137 20.39 5.64 -7.89
C LEU A 137 19.88 6.49 -6.72
N ILE A 138 19.39 5.89 -5.63
CA ILE A 138 19.01 6.63 -4.42
C ILE A 138 20.20 7.41 -3.84
N GLU A 139 21.44 6.94 -4.05
CA GLU A 139 22.67 7.61 -3.62
C GLU A 139 22.87 8.97 -4.31
N THR A 140 22.25 9.21 -5.46
CA THR A 140 22.34 10.49 -6.19
C THR A 140 21.26 11.48 -5.78
N CYS A 141 20.41 11.15 -4.80
CA CYS A 141 19.34 12.03 -4.32
C CYS A 141 19.89 13.36 -3.81
N ILE A 142 19.53 14.46 -4.48
CA ILE A 142 19.92 15.83 -4.10
C ILE A 142 19.00 16.46 -3.04
N HIS A 143 18.14 15.67 -2.40
CA HIS A 143 17.19 16.11 -1.37
C HIS A 143 16.34 17.36 -1.75
N CYS A 144 15.97 17.49 -3.03
CA CYS A 144 15.22 18.65 -3.52
C CYS A 144 13.74 18.69 -3.07
N ASN A 145 13.23 17.64 -2.41
CA ASN A 145 11.88 17.53 -1.85
C ASN A 145 10.68 17.70 -2.81
N LYS A 146 10.92 17.80 -4.14
CA LYS A 146 9.85 17.86 -5.16
C LYS A 146 8.93 16.64 -5.14
N CYS A 147 9.44 15.47 -4.75
CA CYS A 147 8.64 14.26 -4.61
C CYS A 147 7.69 14.33 -3.42
N SER A 148 8.17 14.79 -2.26
CA SER A 148 7.36 14.97 -1.05
C SER A 148 6.20 15.95 -1.28
N SER A 149 6.45 17.07 -1.96
CA SER A 149 5.40 18.07 -2.26
C SER A 149 4.30 17.55 -3.21
N ARG A 150 4.55 16.46 -3.93
CA ARG A 150 3.58 15.81 -4.83
C ARG A 150 2.92 14.58 -4.20
N CYS A 151 3.38 14.15 -3.02
CA CYS A 151 2.84 12.98 -2.37
C CYS A 151 1.47 13.33 -1.74
N PRO A 152 0.35 12.73 -2.19
CA PRO A 152 -0.97 13.02 -1.63
C PRO A 152 -1.12 12.51 -0.18
N TYR A 153 -0.16 11.72 0.30
CA TYR A 153 -0.12 11.15 1.64
C TYR A 153 0.92 11.81 2.54
N SER A 154 1.52 12.93 2.10
CA SER A 154 2.48 13.71 2.89
C SER A 154 3.69 12.91 3.39
N LEU A 155 4.14 11.92 2.60
CA LEU A 155 5.33 11.13 2.93
C LEU A 155 6.60 11.97 2.77
N ASP A 156 7.51 11.88 3.75
CA ASP A 156 8.91 12.28 3.57
C ASP A 156 9.59 11.27 2.65
N THR A 157 9.51 11.56 1.35
CA THR A 157 9.93 10.63 0.31
C THR A 157 11.44 10.42 0.26
N PRO A 158 12.31 11.45 0.41
CA PRO A 158 13.75 11.24 0.54
C PRO A 158 14.15 10.33 1.70
N SER A 159 13.59 10.54 2.90
CA SER A 159 13.88 9.68 4.07
C SER A 159 13.42 8.25 3.82
N LEU A 160 12.21 8.08 3.28
CA LEU A 160 11.67 6.76 2.94
C LEU A 160 12.51 6.02 1.89
N LEU A 161 13.07 6.73 0.89
CA LEU A 161 13.99 6.13 -0.08
C LEU A 161 15.29 5.65 0.59
N ALA A 162 15.87 6.46 1.49
CA ALA A 162 17.07 6.09 2.22
C ALA A 162 16.85 4.86 3.11
N GLU A 163 15.73 4.81 3.83
CA GLU A 163 15.34 3.66 4.66
C GLU A 163 15.16 2.38 3.83
N ASN A 164 14.44 2.48 2.70
CA ASN A 164 14.26 1.33 1.80
C ASN A 164 15.59 0.87 1.18
N TYR A 165 16.49 1.80 0.84
CA TYR A 165 17.80 1.43 0.31
C TYR A 165 18.69 0.77 1.35
N ALA A 166 18.66 1.24 2.60
CA ALA A 166 19.35 0.60 3.70
C ALA A 166 18.84 -0.84 3.90
N ASP A 167 17.52 -1.03 3.98
CA ASP A 167 16.91 -2.37 4.09
C ASP A 167 17.31 -3.28 2.91
N TYR A 168 17.28 -2.75 1.69
CA TYR A 168 17.66 -3.48 0.48
C TYR A 168 19.12 -3.98 0.52
N LYS A 169 20.06 -3.14 1.00
CA LYS A 169 21.46 -3.55 1.19
C LYS A 169 21.62 -4.64 2.24
N GLU A 170 20.87 -4.57 3.33
CA GLU A 170 20.87 -5.62 4.36
C GLU A 170 20.37 -6.97 3.84
N VAL A 171 19.33 -6.94 2.99
CA VAL A 171 18.80 -8.14 2.33
C VAL A 171 19.81 -8.72 1.36
N LEU A 172 20.46 -7.90 0.53
CA LEU A 172 21.52 -8.37 -0.39
C LEU A 172 22.72 -8.99 0.35
N ALA A 173 23.05 -8.46 1.54
CA ALA A 173 24.10 -9.00 2.40
C ALA A 173 23.69 -10.27 3.16
N GLY A 174 22.45 -10.76 2.99
CA GLY A 174 21.92 -11.92 3.71
C GLY A 174 21.65 -11.66 5.21
N ARG A 175 21.63 -10.39 5.65
CA ARG A 175 21.45 -10.00 7.06
C ARG A 175 19.98 -9.80 7.44
N ARG A 176 19.08 -9.76 6.46
CA ARG A 176 17.63 -9.70 6.65
C ARG A 176 16.92 -10.67 5.72
N SER A 177 15.86 -11.30 6.21
CA SER A 177 15.00 -12.14 5.38
C SER A 177 14.16 -11.28 4.43
N VAL A 178 13.84 -11.85 3.27
CA VAL A 178 12.74 -11.42 2.41
C VAL A 178 11.46 -12.08 2.86
#